data_AF-A0A7V8Y5U4-F1
#
_entry.id   AF-A0A7V8Y5U4-F1
#
_cell.length_a   1.000
_cell.length_b   1.000
_cell.length_c   1.000
_cell.angle_alpha   90.00
_cell.angle_beta   90.00
_cell.angle_gamma   90.00
#
_symmetry.space_group_name_H-M   'P 1'
#
loop_
_entity.id
_entity.type
_entity.pdbx_description
1 polymer ?
#
loop_
_entity_poly.entity_id
_entity_poly.type
_entity_poly.pdbx_seq_one_letter_code
_entity_poly.pdbx_strand_id
1 'polypeptide(L)'
;MDVLETSDEVDFGDLAELLPDWRRHLRAANRAESTVQRYEKDARRLLSFLRETGMPTRATAITREHLEHFFAHEQGRPRQRPLGGQAKTISPATVAGAYRSLQQLWRWLDEEGEVPANPFSRMKPPTVPEQPVPVLTEEQLKALLDTCKGSGFHERRDTALIRVLVDTGI
;
A
#
# COMPACT_ATOMS: atom_id res chain seq x y z
N MET A 1 27.32 -3.52 -39.99
CA MET A 1 27.41 -3.89 -38.57
C MET A 1 26.81 -2.69 -37.84
N ASP A 2 25.48 -2.61 -37.88
CA ASP A 2 24.72 -1.49 -37.34
C ASP A 2 24.67 -1.60 -35.82
N VAL A 3 25.09 -0.52 -35.19
CA VAL A 3 25.01 -0.30 -33.75
C VAL A 3 23.53 -0.14 -33.41
N LEU A 4 23.04 -0.95 -32.48
CA LEU A 4 21.71 -0.81 -31.88
C LEU A 4 21.68 0.53 -31.12
N GLU A 5 21.17 1.56 -31.77
CA GLU A 5 20.64 2.76 -31.12
C GLU A 5 19.37 2.36 -30.36
N THR A 6 19.52 2.00 -29.09
CA THR A 6 18.40 1.97 -28.16
C THR A 6 18.05 3.43 -27.86
N SER A 7 17.21 4.02 -28.71
CA SER A 7 16.57 5.29 -28.40
C SER A 7 15.71 5.10 -27.16
N ASP A 8 16.12 5.68 -26.02
CA ASP A 8 15.23 5.95 -24.89
C ASP A 8 14.18 6.98 -25.36
N GLU A 9 13.20 6.51 -26.11
CA GLU A 9 12.05 7.30 -26.51
C GLU A 9 11.17 7.52 -25.29
N VAL A 10 11.11 8.76 -24.81
CA VAL A 10 10.26 9.15 -23.69
C VAL A 10 8.79 8.97 -24.10
N ASP A 11 8.15 7.90 -23.62
CA ASP A 11 6.69 7.75 -23.74
C ASP A 11 6.02 8.61 -22.66
N PHE A 12 5.68 9.84 -23.04
CA PHE A 12 5.04 10.83 -22.15
C PHE A 12 3.76 10.34 -21.48
N GLY A 13 3.11 9.28 -21.98
CA GLY A 13 1.93 8.69 -21.33
C GLY A 13 2.24 7.48 -20.44
N ASP A 14 3.49 7.02 -20.37
CA ASP A 14 3.88 5.90 -19.52
C ASP A 14 3.79 6.31 -18.05
N LEU A 15 3.27 5.41 -17.21
CA LEU A 15 3.21 5.65 -15.78
C LEU A 15 4.59 5.97 -15.18
N ALA A 16 5.69 5.42 -15.71
CA ALA A 16 7.04 5.72 -15.22
C ALA A 16 7.38 7.21 -15.30
N GLU A 17 6.96 7.87 -16.38
CA GLU A 17 7.19 9.30 -16.62
C GLU A 17 6.21 10.17 -15.84
N LEU A 18 4.98 9.69 -15.62
CA LEU A 18 3.93 10.43 -14.92
C LEU A 18 4.07 10.38 -13.38
N LEU A 19 4.71 9.35 -12.82
CA LEU A 19 4.83 9.19 -11.36
C LEU A 19 5.66 10.27 -10.65
N PRO A 20 6.80 10.74 -11.17
CA PRO A 20 7.50 11.91 -10.63
C PRO A 20 6.62 13.16 -10.54
N ASP A 21 5.77 13.38 -11.54
CA ASP A 21 4.89 14.54 -11.65
C ASP A 21 3.75 14.45 -10.64
N TRP A 22 3.14 13.27 -10.54
CA TRP A 22 2.18 12.97 -9.50
C TRP A 22 2.76 13.15 -8.08
N ARG A 23 4.01 12.72 -7.86
CA ARG A 23 4.69 12.93 -6.57
C ARG A 23 4.88 14.41 -6.25
N ARG A 24 5.23 15.23 -7.24
CA ARG A 24 5.32 16.70 -7.11
C ARG A 24 3.95 17.28 -6.78
N HIS A 25 2.89 16.86 -7.47
CA HIS A 25 1.51 17.27 -7.21
C HIS A 25 1.08 16.95 -5.77
N LEU A 26 1.29 15.72 -5.28
CA LEU A 26 0.92 15.32 -3.92
C LEU A 26 1.62 16.16 -2.85
N ARG A 27 2.90 16.51 -3.07
CA ARG A 27 3.67 17.37 -2.16
C ARG A 27 3.20 18.83 -2.20
N ALA A 28 2.90 19.35 -3.39
CA ALA A 28 2.32 20.69 -3.54
C ALA A 28 0.95 20.80 -2.84
N ALA A 29 0.17 19.70 -2.84
CA ALA A 29 -1.08 19.58 -2.11
C ALA A 29 -0.90 19.33 -0.58
N ASN A 30 0.31 19.50 -0.05
CA ASN A 30 0.66 19.33 1.37
C ASN A 30 0.23 17.99 1.97
N ARG A 31 0.30 16.89 1.19
CA ARG A 31 0.08 15.55 1.71
C ARG A 31 1.23 15.12 2.62
N ALA A 32 0.91 14.41 3.69
CA ALA A 32 1.93 13.85 4.59
C ALA A 32 2.91 12.98 3.80
N GLU A 33 4.22 13.12 4.07
CA GLU A 33 5.27 12.41 3.32
C GLU A 33 5.09 10.88 3.39
N SER A 34 4.60 10.34 4.52
CA SER A 34 4.24 8.93 4.65
C SER A 34 3.13 8.48 3.69
N THR A 35 2.19 9.37 3.39
CA THR A 35 1.11 9.13 2.41
C THR A 35 1.66 9.15 0.99
N VAL A 36 2.51 10.14 0.67
CA VAL A 36 3.19 10.22 -0.64
C VAL A 36 3.98 8.94 -0.92
N GLN A 37 4.79 8.51 0.04
CA GLN A 37 5.57 7.27 -0.08
C GLN A 37 4.69 6.03 -0.25
N ARG A 38 3.57 5.95 0.49
CA ARG A 38 2.63 4.83 0.36
C ARG A 38 2.03 4.79 -1.04
N TYR A 39 1.56 5.92 -1.53
CA TYR A 39 0.94 6.08 -2.85
C TYR A 39 1.91 5.74 -3.97
N GLU A 40 3.12 6.30 -3.93
CA GLU A 40 4.21 6.02 -4.88
C GLU A 40 4.58 4.52 -4.88
N LYS A 41 4.64 3.90 -3.70
CA LYS A 41 4.92 2.46 -3.57
C LYS A 41 3.82 1.59 -4.19
N ASP A 42 2.56 1.95 -3.97
CA ASP A 42 1.41 1.25 -4.57
C ASP A 42 1.43 1.37 -6.11
N ALA A 43 1.71 2.57 -6.65
CA ALA A 43 1.76 2.79 -8.08
C ALA A 43 2.97 2.11 -8.77
N ARG A 44 4.16 2.13 -8.14
CA ARG A 44 5.32 1.38 -8.65
C ARG A 44 5.09 -0.12 -8.68
N ARG A 45 4.34 -0.68 -7.72
CA ARG A 45 3.95 -2.10 -7.75
C ARG A 45 3.07 -2.41 -8.95
N LEU A 46 2.07 -1.57 -9.21
CA LEU A 46 1.24 -1.72 -10.40
C LEU A 46 2.09 -1.67 -11.67
N LEU A 47 2.99 -0.69 -11.79
CA LEU A 47 3.89 -0.58 -12.94
C LEU A 47 4.77 -1.83 -13.12
N SER A 48 5.36 -2.35 -12.05
CA SER A 48 6.14 -3.61 -12.08
C SER A 48 5.30 -4.77 -12.57
N PHE A 49 4.09 -4.93 -12.02
CA PHE A 49 3.17 -5.99 -12.43
C PHE A 49 2.78 -5.89 -13.91
N LEU A 50 2.45 -4.69 -14.39
CA LEU A 50 2.08 -4.48 -15.80
C LEU A 50 3.25 -4.87 -16.72
N ARG A 51 4.48 -4.47 -16.39
CA ARG A 51 5.69 -4.84 -17.14
C ARG A 51 5.95 -6.35 -17.12
N GLU A 52 5.88 -6.97 -15.95
CA GLU A 52 6.13 -8.41 -15.77
C GLU A 52 5.10 -9.29 -16.52
N THR A 53 3.88 -8.80 -16.66
CA THR A 53 2.78 -9.52 -17.34
C THR A 53 2.58 -9.11 -18.80
N GLY A 54 3.41 -8.20 -19.33
CA GLY A 54 3.30 -7.70 -20.70
C GLY A 54 2.04 -6.89 -20.97
N MET A 55 1.41 -6.34 -19.92
CA MET A 55 0.27 -5.44 -20.02
C MET A 55 0.72 -4.00 -20.30
N PRO A 56 -0.15 -3.16 -20.91
CA PRO A 56 0.23 -1.79 -21.24
C PRO A 56 0.52 -0.96 -19.99
N THR A 57 1.58 -0.16 -20.07
CA THR A 57 2.04 0.74 -19.00
C THR A 57 1.65 2.19 -19.23
N ARG A 58 1.17 2.52 -20.43
CA ARG A 58 0.65 3.83 -20.80
C ARG A 58 -0.71 4.08 -20.13
N ALA A 59 -0.86 5.21 -19.44
CA ALA A 59 -2.05 5.56 -18.64
C ALA A 59 -3.36 5.44 -19.43
N THR A 60 -3.36 5.87 -20.70
CA THR A 60 -4.54 5.82 -21.60
C THR A 60 -4.95 4.41 -22.01
N ALA A 61 -4.03 3.44 -21.94
CA ALA A 61 -4.24 2.05 -22.34
C ALA A 61 -4.52 1.12 -21.14
N ILE A 62 -4.36 1.61 -19.90
CA ILE A 62 -4.67 0.83 -18.71
C ILE A 62 -6.18 0.83 -18.49
N THR A 63 -6.78 -0.34 -18.67
CA THR A 63 -8.21 -0.56 -18.50
C THR A 63 -8.53 -1.02 -17.08
N ARG A 64 -9.83 -1.09 -16.75
CA ARG A 64 -10.32 -1.77 -15.56
C ARG A 64 -9.80 -3.18 -15.42
N GLU A 65 -9.78 -3.94 -16.51
CA GLU A 65 -9.39 -5.35 -16.52
C GLU A 65 -7.94 -5.52 -16.03
N HIS A 66 -7.02 -4.67 -16.48
CA HIS A 66 -5.64 -4.68 -16.00
C HIS A 66 -5.55 -4.40 -14.49
N LEU A 67 -6.35 -3.46 -13.99
CA LEU A 67 -6.42 -3.16 -12.55
C LEU A 67 -7.02 -4.31 -11.73
N GLU A 68 -8.06 -4.97 -12.24
CA GLU A 68 -8.65 -6.15 -11.61
C GLU A 68 -7.66 -7.31 -11.57
N HIS A 69 -6.91 -7.54 -12.64
CA HIS A 69 -5.79 -8.49 -12.68
C HIS A 69 -4.72 -8.17 -11.63
N PHE A 70 -4.34 -6.89 -11.50
CA PHE A 70 -3.39 -6.45 -10.48
C PHE A 70 -3.91 -6.71 -9.06
N PHE A 71 -5.17 -6.38 -8.76
CA PHE A 71 -5.73 -6.62 -7.43
C PHE A 71 -5.87 -8.11 -7.10
N ALA A 72 -6.22 -8.94 -8.10
CA ALA A 72 -6.22 -10.39 -7.95
C ALA A 72 -4.81 -10.94 -7.68
N HIS A 73 -3.79 -10.43 -8.39
CA HIS A 73 -2.40 -10.76 -8.13
C HIS A 73 -1.96 -10.37 -6.72
N GLU A 74 -2.26 -9.13 -6.29
CA GLU A 74 -1.91 -8.66 -4.95
C GLU A 74 -2.56 -9.54 -3.88
N GLN A 75 -3.82 -9.97 -4.01
CA GLN A 75 -4.48 -10.87 -3.04
C GLN A 75 -3.72 -12.20 -2.83
N GLY A 76 -3.10 -12.73 -3.89
CA GLY A 76 -2.30 -13.97 -3.83
C GLY A 76 -0.87 -13.77 -3.33
N ARG A 77 -0.39 -12.53 -3.23
CA ARG A 77 1.03 -12.25 -2.96
C ARG A 77 1.40 -12.61 -1.51
N PRO A 78 2.54 -13.28 -1.26
CA PRO A 78 2.99 -13.58 0.08
C PRO A 78 3.31 -12.32 0.88
N ARG A 79 3.01 -12.36 2.18
CA ARG A 79 3.38 -11.31 3.12
C ARG A 79 4.88 -11.38 3.39
N GLN A 80 5.58 -10.24 3.29
CA GLN A 80 7.03 -10.18 3.51
C GLN A 80 7.46 -10.56 4.94
N ARG A 81 6.64 -10.24 5.93
CA ARG A 81 6.86 -10.56 7.34
C ARG A 81 5.61 -11.22 7.91
N PRO A 82 5.47 -12.54 7.79
CA PRO A 82 4.40 -13.27 8.43
C PRO A 82 4.62 -13.23 9.96
N LEU A 83 3.63 -12.74 10.70
CA LEU A 83 3.59 -12.92 12.15
C LEU A 83 3.00 -14.30 12.45
N GLY A 84 3.50 -14.97 13.49
CA GLY A 84 3.02 -16.29 13.89
C GLY A 84 1.49 -16.33 14.01
N GLY A 85 0.86 -17.31 13.36
CA GLY A 85 -0.60 -17.48 13.35
C GLY A 85 -1.37 -16.64 12.32
N GLN A 86 -0.73 -15.73 11.57
CA GLN A 86 -1.42 -14.94 10.53
C GLN A 86 -1.36 -15.59 9.14
N ALA A 87 -2.25 -15.13 8.25
CA ALA A 87 -2.30 -15.55 6.86
C ALA A 87 -0.95 -15.35 6.14
N LYS A 88 -0.60 -16.31 5.28
CA LYS A 88 0.66 -16.28 4.49
C LYS A 88 0.65 -15.22 3.40
N THR A 89 -0.54 -14.77 2.98
CA THR A 89 -0.74 -13.74 1.96
C THR A 89 -1.04 -12.38 2.59
N ILE A 90 -0.96 -11.32 1.80
CA ILE A 90 -1.31 -9.98 2.27
C ILE A 90 -2.81 -9.88 2.62
N SER A 91 -3.15 -9.04 3.60
CA SER A 91 -4.53 -8.92 4.07
C SER A 91 -5.43 -8.19 3.07
N PRO A 92 -6.75 -8.47 3.04
CA PRO A 92 -7.71 -7.72 2.23
C PRO A 92 -7.64 -6.21 2.48
N ALA A 93 -7.41 -5.79 3.74
CA ALA A 93 -7.23 -4.38 4.10
C ALA A 93 -6.02 -3.73 3.40
N THR A 94 -4.95 -4.50 3.17
CA THR A 94 -3.76 -4.02 2.45
C THR A 94 -4.09 -3.77 0.98
N VAL A 95 -4.82 -4.70 0.34
CA VAL A 95 -5.28 -4.57 -1.06
C VAL A 95 -6.25 -3.41 -1.22
N ALA A 96 -7.21 -3.25 -0.29
CA ALA A 96 -8.10 -2.10 -0.27
C ALA A 96 -7.36 -0.76 -0.02
N GLY A 97 -6.23 -0.79 0.66
CA GLY A 97 -5.32 0.35 0.77
C GLY A 97 -4.69 0.70 -0.58
N ALA A 98 -4.15 -0.30 -1.28
CA ALA A 98 -3.59 -0.11 -2.62
C ALA A 98 -4.64 0.40 -3.62
N TYR A 99 -5.87 -0.14 -3.56
CA TYR A 99 -7.00 0.35 -4.35
C TYR A 99 -7.22 1.85 -4.17
N ARG A 100 -7.27 2.34 -2.93
CA ARG A 100 -7.48 3.76 -2.63
C ARG A 100 -6.32 4.62 -3.11
N SER A 101 -5.08 4.16 -2.95
CA SER A 101 -3.90 4.85 -3.48
C SER A 101 -3.96 5.02 -5.00
N LEU A 102 -4.26 3.93 -5.73
CA LEU A 102 -4.35 3.95 -7.19
C LEU A 102 -5.57 4.76 -7.67
N GLN A 103 -6.68 4.74 -6.94
CA GLN A 103 -7.82 5.61 -7.24
C GLN A 103 -7.43 7.10 -7.19
N GLN A 104 -6.54 7.51 -6.27
CA GLN A 104 -6.04 8.89 -6.24
C GLN A 104 -5.13 9.21 -7.43
N LEU A 105 -4.32 8.25 -7.90
CA LEU A 105 -3.51 8.41 -9.11
C LEU A 105 -4.39 8.67 -10.33
N TRP A 106 -5.38 7.82 -10.57
CA TRP A 106 -6.26 7.98 -11.72
C TRP A 106 -7.19 9.19 -11.62
N ARG A 107 -7.52 9.63 -10.41
CA ARG A 107 -8.21 10.90 -10.22
C ARG A 107 -7.33 12.07 -10.67
N TRP A 108 -6.06 12.09 -10.27
CA TRP A 108 -5.12 13.13 -10.70
C TRP A 108 -4.90 13.09 -12.23
N LEU A 109 -4.71 11.91 -12.81
CA LEU A 109 -4.55 11.76 -14.27
C LEU A 109 -5.76 12.28 -15.05
N ASP A 110 -6.98 12.09 -14.52
CA ASP A 110 -8.22 12.62 -15.11
C ASP A 110 -8.29 14.15 -14.96
N GLU A 111 -7.89 14.69 -13.80
CA GLU A 111 -7.84 16.14 -13.53
C GLU A 111 -6.81 16.87 -14.42
N GLU A 112 -5.68 16.24 -14.74
CA GLU A 112 -4.65 16.80 -15.66
C GLU A 112 -4.96 16.55 -17.15
N GLY A 113 -5.98 15.74 -17.47
CA GLY A 113 -6.34 15.40 -18.85
C GLY A 113 -5.42 14.35 -19.50
N GLU A 114 -4.63 13.63 -18.72
CA GLU A 114 -3.73 12.56 -19.20
C GLU A 114 -4.48 11.30 -19.64
N VAL A 115 -5.71 11.12 -19.16
CA VAL A 115 -6.60 10.03 -19.55
C VAL A 115 -7.94 10.56 -20.05
N PRO A 116 -8.53 9.94 -21.08
CA PRO A 116 -9.85 10.33 -21.58
C PRO A 116 -11.00 9.92 -20.64
N ALA A 117 -10.76 8.93 -19.78
CA ALA A 117 -11.72 8.44 -18.80
C ALA A 117 -11.04 7.68 -17.66
N ASN A 118 -11.49 7.92 -16.43
CA ASN A 118 -11.01 7.22 -15.25
C ASN A 118 -11.59 5.77 -15.16
N PRO A 119 -10.77 4.70 -15.20
CA PRO A 119 -11.21 3.31 -15.13
C PRO A 119 -11.82 2.94 -13.77
N PHE A 120 -11.46 3.66 -12.69
CA PHE A 120 -12.02 3.49 -11.34
C PHE A 120 -13.46 4.00 -11.22
N SER A 121 -13.97 4.79 -12.18
CA SER A 121 -15.29 5.44 -12.12
C SER A 121 -16.47 4.49 -11.87
N ARG A 122 -16.37 3.22 -12.29
CA ARG A 122 -17.39 2.19 -11.99
C ARG A 122 -16.82 0.97 -11.24
N MET A 123 -15.62 1.07 -10.69
CA MET A 123 -15.02 -0.01 -9.91
C MET A 123 -15.54 0.05 -8.48
N LYS A 124 -15.64 -1.10 -7.83
CA LYS A 124 -15.99 -1.19 -6.41
C LYS A 124 -14.73 -1.54 -5.62
N PRO A 125 -14.49 -0.90 -4.47
CA PRO A 125 -13.39 -1.27 -3.60
C PRO A 125 -13.49 -2.75 -3.19
N PRO A 126 -12.36 -3.45 -2.98
CA PRO A 126 -12.36 -4.80 -2.42
C PRO A 126 -13.04 -4.82 -1.04
N THR A 127 -13.90 -5.81 -0.81
CA THR A 127 -14.53 -6.03 0.49
C THR A 127 -13.47 -6.43 1.52
N VAL A 128 -13.38 -5.68 2.62
CA VAL A 128 -12.53 -6.01 3.75
C VAL A 128 -13.41 -6.65 4.82
N PRO A 129 -13.33 -7.98 5.05
CA PRO A 129 -14.05 -8.60 6.14
C PRO A 129 -13.51 -8.05 7.47
N GLU A 130 -14.41 -7.86 8.43
CA GLU A 130 -14.02 -7.48 9.78
C GLU A 130 -13.18 -8.60 10.40
N GLN A 131 -11.95 -8.27 10.79
CA GLN A 131 -11.06 -9.19 11.49
C GLN A 131 -10.91 -8.67 12.92
N PRO A 132 -11.58 -9.28 13.91
CA PRO A 132 -11.41 -8.88 15.28
C PRO A 132 -9.95 -9.08 15.68
N VAL A 133 -9.33 -8.02 16.21
CA VAL A 133 -7.97 -8.09 16.74
C VAL A 133 -8.03 -9.00 17.98
N PRO A 134 -7.17 -10.03 18.08
CA PRO A 134 -7.11 -10.87 19.28
C PRO A 134 -6.84 -10.00 20.50
N VAL A 135 -7.73 -10.06 21.48
CA VAL A 135 -7.56 -9.40 22.77
C VAL A 135 -6.73 -10.30 23.67
N LEU A 136 -5.81 -9.72 24.43
CA LEU A 136 -5.01 -10.47 25.40
C LEU A 136 -5.93 -11.06 26.48
N THR A 137 -5.76 -12.35 26.78
CA THR A 137 -6.38 -12.94 27.97
C THR A 137 -5.69 -12.42 29.24
N GLU A 138 -6.32 -12.59 30.40
CA GLU A 138 -5.74 -12.18 31.67
C GLU A 138 -4.39 -12.89 31.92
N GLU A 139 -4.27 -14.16 31.52
CA GLU A 139 -3.04 -14.94 31.62
C GLU A 139 -1.95 -14.40 30.70
N GLN A 140 -2.29 -14.04 29.47
CA GLN A 140 -1.35 -13.45 28.51
C GLN A 140 -0.88 -12.08 28.98
N LEU A 141 -1.77 -11.27 29.57
CA LEU A 141 -1.41 -9.98 30.15
C LEU A 141 -0.50 -10.15 31.37
N LYS A 142 -0.79 -11.09 32.26
CA LYS A 142 0.10 -11.45 33.38
C LYS A 142 1.47 -11.89 32.88
N ALA A 143 1.51 -12.77 31.89
CA ALA A 143 2.76 -13.22 31.28
C ALA A 143 3.56 -12.06 30.66
N LEU A 144 2.89 -11.10 30.02
CA LEU A 144 3.52 -9.91 29.47
C LEU A 144 4.12 -9.02 30.56
N LEU A 145 3.36 -8.71 31.61
CA LEU A 145 3.83 -7.93 32.76
C LEU A 145 4.99 -8.62 33.49
N ASP A 146 4.98 -9.95 33.54
CA ASP A 146 6.03 -10.75 34.15
C ASP A 146 7.38 -10.59 33.45
N THR A 147 7.39 -10.30 32.14
CA THR A 147 8.63 -10.01 31.40
C THR A 147 9.28 -8.68 31.79
N CYS A 148 8.52 -7.77 32.39
CA CYS A 148 8.98 -6.47 32.86
C CYS A 148 9.29 -6.46 34.37
N LYS A 149 9.40 -7.63 35.02
CA LYS A 149 9.73 -7.71 36.45
C LYS A 149 11.17 -7.25 36.72
N GLY A 150 11.34 -6.29 37.62
CA GLY A 150 12.64 -5.84 38.08
C GLY A 150 12.57 -4.51 38.82
N SER A 151 13.70 -4.11 39.41
CA SER A 151 13.83 -2.83 40.12
C SER A 151 14.57 -1.76 39.32
N GLY A 152 15.07 -2.09 38.14
CA GLY A 152 15.70 -1.15 37.24
C GLY A 152 14.70 -0.18 36.60
N PHE A 153 15.25 0.85 35.96
CA PHE A 153 14.45 1.92 35.37
C PHE A 153 13.59 1.42 34.20
N HIS A 154 14.15 0.60 33.31
CA HIS A 154 13.43 0.09 32.13
C HIS A 154 12.28 -0.83 32.52
N GLU A 155 12.51 -1.73 33.49
CA GLU A 155 11.51 -2.67 34.01
C GLU A 155 10.30 -1.93 34.63
N ARG A 156 10.58 -0.92 35.46
CA ARG A 156 9.53 -0.07 36.07
C ARG A 156 8.79 0.77 35.03
N ARG A 157 9.51 1.35 34.07
CA ARG A 157 8.92 2.15 32.99
C ARG A 157 8.00 1.30 32.12
N ASP A 158 8.48 0.16 31.63
CA ASP A 158 7.74 -0.68 30.71
C ASP A 158 6.50 -1.29 31.39
N THR A 159 6.62 -1.69 32.67
CA THR A 159 5.46 -2.09 33.50
C THR A 159 4.41 -0.98 33.60
N ALA A 160 4.84 0.26 33.88
CA ALA A 160 3.94 1.40 33.99
C ALA A 160 3.25 1.72 32.66
N LEU A 161 4.01 1.69 31.55
CA LEU A 161 3.46 1.90 30.20
C LEU A 161 2.40 0.84 29.88
N ILE A 162 2.68 -0.44 30.08
CA ILE A 162 1.71 -1.51 29.81
C ILE A 162 0.44 -1.33 30.66
N ARG A 163 0.57 -1.01 31.94
CA ARG A 163 -0.58 -0.77 32.82
C ARG A 163 -1.42 0.43 32.37
N VAL A 164 -0.78 1.54 31.98
CA VAL A 164 -1.48 2.71 31.45
C VAL A 164 -2.24 2.35 30.16
N LEU A 165 -1.61 1.63 29.22
CA LEU A 165 -2.27 1.22 27.98
C LEU A 165 -3.47 0.31 28.25
N VAL A 166 -3.36 -0.63 29.19
CA VAL A 166 -4.46 -1.54 29.56
C VAL A 166 -5.61 -0.81 30.25
N ASP A 167 -5.31 0.09 31.19
CA ASP A 167 -6.33 0.77 31.98
C ASP A 167 -7.03 1.90 31.21
N THR A 168 -6.34 2.53 30.24
CA THR A 168 -6.82 3.74 29.57
C THR A 168 -7.09 3.60 28.06
N GLY A 169 -6.47 2.62 27.38
CA GLY A 169 -6.63 2.40 25.94
C GLY A 169 -6.07 3.49 25.02
N ILE A 170 -5.13 4.30 25.50
CA ILE A 170 -4.45 5.38 24.75
C ILE A 170 -3.39 4.83 23.78
#